data_AF-A0A534I5P1-F1
#
_entry.id   AF-A0A534I5P1-F1
#
_cell.length_a   1.000
_cell.length_b   1.000
_cell.length_c   1.000
_cell.angle_alpha   90.00
_cell.angle_beta   90.00
_cell.angle_gamma   90.00
#
_symmetry.space_group_name_H-M   'P 1'
#
loop_
_entity.id
_entity.type
_entity.pdbx_description
1 polymer ?
#
loop_
_entity_poly.entity_id
_entity_poly.type
_entity_poly.pdbx_seq_one_letter_code
_entity_poly.pdbx_strand_id
1 'polypeptide(L)'
;MHDTEPKPMSLQEHAASMEADMEDSTGTTQVTFAARAAGPLQELTERRPGLAIDAYPLGRLLLLRCLGDGEGIERTPEIRESGRAILYHAKSPEEETLLLDGGKEEEDAITSLEEENAYIVPPIRWQRGEALITLILDAGTDPRTILDRFPEARLVSKRKPAGRQGAREALSSPLFLSKLTEKQARALLAAFDAGYYEFPRNATTEDVSASLGIARSTFEQHLNRAEHHVIRALLPVVRMRSGRPHDEALAIYSKFSRELGLYVQLEVLGDRVRRVRLARDAPPHGAGSDHPYLARILEHVRTGTDDLRDIPLHLEVGPFEREVLEFLRTIPPGQTITYGEIAAKLGRPGASRAVGTACARNPAVIVIPCHRVLPKSGGVGNYSSEGGPETKRRLLEREGARLDREASPEGRTGRVRTANRQARSRTR
;
A
#
# COMPACT_ATOMS: atom_id res chain seq x y z
N MET A 1 48.39 -6.82 -55.76
CA MET A 1 48.36 -5.84 -54.65
C MET A 1 47.14 -4.95 -54.86
N HIS A 2 45.98 -5.39 -54.40
CA HIS A 2 44.84 -4.50 -54.17
C HIS A 2 44.11 -5.05 -52.96
N ASP A 3 44.31 -4.30 -51.89
CA ASP A 3 43.74 -4.43 -50.57
C ASP A 3 42.27 -3.99 -50.66
N THR A 4 41.34 -4.88 -50.34
CA THR A 4 39.92 -4.53 -50.19
C THR A 4 39.57 -4.74 -48.73
N GLU A 5 39.68 -3.65 -47.96
CA GLU A 5 39.12 -3.53 -46.62
C GLU A 5 37.61 -3.89 -46.64
N PRO A 6 37.12 -4.67 -45.68
CA PRO A 6 35.68 -4.87 -45.53
C PRO A 6 35.02 -3.57 -45.04
N LYS A 7 34.00 -3.14 -45.80
CA LYS A 7 33.14 -1.99 -45.50
C LYS A 7 32.50 -2.18 -44.10
N PRO A 8 32.47 -1.14 -43.23
CA PRO A 8 31.78 -1.24 -41.95
C PRO A 8 30.26 -1.37 -42.18
N MET A 9 29.68 -2.48 -41.70
CA MET A 9 28.23 -2.65 -41.59
C MET A 9 27.66 -1.60 -40.64
N SER A 10 26.62 -0.89 -41.08
CA SER A 10 25.99 0.16 -40.28
C SER A 10 25.23 -0.44 -39.10
N LEU A 11 25.46 0.09 -37.89
CA LEU A 11 24.77 -0.27 -36.65
C LEU A 11 23.26 0.06 -36.66
N GLN A 12 22.76 0.72 -37.71
CA GLN A 12 21.34 1.10 -37.83
C GLN A 12 20.47 -0.01 -38.43
N GLU A 13 21.03 -0.90 -39.27
CA GLU A 13 20.26 -2.01 -39.86
C GLU A 13 20.05 -3.17 -38.87
N HIS A 14 20.98 -3.38 -37.92
CA HIS A 14 20.79 -4.33 -36.81
C HIS A 14 19.77 -3.83 -35.79
N ALA A 15 19.70 -2.53 -35.51
CA ALA A 15 18.71 -1.99 -34.58
C ALA A 15 17.27 -2.14 -35.11
N ALA A 16 17.06 -1.92 -36.41
CA ALA A 16 15.74 -2.10 -37.03
C ALA A 16 15.33 -3.57 -37.18
N SER A 17 16.29 -4.48 -37.42
CA SER A 17 16.03 -5.94 -37.42
C SER A 17 15.73 -6.46 -36.01
N MET A 18 16.42 -5.96 -34.99
CA MET A 18 16.17 -6.31 -33.59
C MET A 18 14.85 -5.71 -33.06
N GLU A 19 14.45 -4.51 -33.50
CA GLU A 19 13.15 -3.93 -33.16
C GLU A 19 11.99 -4.69 -33.84
N ALA A 20 12.17 -5.14 -35.09
CA ALA A 20 11.15 -5.92 -35.80
C ALA A 20 11.06 -7.38 -35.30
N ASP A 21 12.17 -8.02 -34.94
CA ASP A 21 12.17 -9.38 -34.38
C ASP A 21 11.74 -9.44 -32.90
N MET A 22 11.81 -8.33 -32.16
CA MET A 22 11.30 -8.24 -30.79
C MET A 22 9.81 -7.85 -30.68
N GLU A 23 9.19 -7.38 -31.76
CA GLU A 23 7.74 -7.09 -31.76
C GLU A 23 6.87 -8.35 -31.90
N ASP A 24 7.44 -9.51 -32.31
CA ASP A 24 6.65 -10.73 -32.62
C ASP A 24 7.06 -12.01 -31.84
N SER A 25 7.95 -11.93 -30.85
CA SER A 25 8.47 -13.12 -30.12
C SER A 25 7.90 -13.34 -28.70
N THR A 26 7.02 -12.48 -28.19
CA THR A 26 6.55 -12.52 -26.77
C THR A 26 5.37 -13.46 -26.49
N GLY A 27 5.30 -14.59 -27.20
CA GLY A 27 4.17 -15.53 -27.10
C GLY A 27 4.19 -16.40 -25.84
N THR A 28 3.99 -15.82 -24.65
CA THR A 28 3.79 -16.62 -23.43
C THR A 28 2.50 -17.43 -23.53
N THR A 29 2.49 -18.63 -22.96
CA THR A 29 1.31 -19.49 -22.91
C THR A 29 0.94 -19.73 -21.45
N GLN A 30 -0.27 -19.36 -21.08
CA GLN A 30 -0.83 -19.71 -19.78
C GLN A 30 -1.49 -21.09 -19.87
N VAL A 31 -1.07 -22.01 -19.00
CA VAL A 31 -1.68 -23.33 -18.89
C VAL A 31 -2.16 -23.57 -17.48
N THR A 32 -3.33 -24.17 -17.34
CA THR A 32 -3.85 -24.65 -16.07
C THR A 32 -4.02 -26.14 -16.17
N PHE A 33 -3.48 -26.87 -15.23
CA PHE A 33 -3.67 -28.30 -15.10
C PHE A 33 -4.23 -28.65 -13.73
N ALA A 34 -4.97 -29.74 -13.69
CA ALA A 34 -5.44 -30.36 -12.47
C ALA A 34 -4.59 -31.60 -12.23
N ALA A 35 -4.08 -31.77 -11.01
CA ALA A 35 -3.25 -32.91 -10.65
C ALA A 35 -3.68 -33.47 -9.30
N ARG A 36 -3.59 -34.80 -9.17
CA ARG A 36 -3.79 -35.49 -7.91
C ARG A 36 -2.43 -35.89 -7.34
N ALA A 37 -1.75 -34.91 -6.72
CA ALA A 37 -0.48 -35.17 -6.07
C ALA A 37 -0.74 -35.72 -4.65
N ALA A 38 -0.26 -36.93 -4.37
CA ALA A 38 -0.34 -37.51 -3.04
C ALA A 38 0.42 -36.62 -2.05
N GLY A 39 -0.23 -36.27 -0.94
CA GLY A 39 0.39 -35.45 0.09
C GLY A 39 -0.62 -34.81 1.03
N PRO A 40 -0.13 -34.07 2.04
CA PRO A 40 -0.97 -33.61 3.15
C PRO A 40 -2.16 -32.75 2.72
N LEU A 41 -1.99 -31.83 1.76
CA LEU A 41 -3.08 -30.96 1.30
C LEU A 41 -4.13 -31.72 0.47
N GLN A 42 -3.70 -32.75 -0.27
CA GLN A 42 -4.61 -33.63 -0.99
C GLN A 42 -5.46 -34.43 -0.01
N GLU A 43 -4.84 -35.13 0.94
CA GLU A 43 -5.56 -35.91 1.96
C GLU A 43 -6.53 -35.04 2.76
N LEU A 44 -6.09 -33.85 3.15
CA LEU A 44 -6.87 -32.91 3.95
C LEU A 44 -8.11 -32.40 3.21
N THR A 45 -7.96 -31.98 1.96
CA THR A 45 -9.10 -31.48 1.15
C THR A 45 -10.00 -32.59 0.64
N GLU A 46 -9.53 -33.84 0.58
CA GLU A 46 -10.34 -35.01 0.30
C GLU A 46 -11.21 -35.40 1.50
N ARG A 47 -10.63 -35.38 2.72
CA ARG A 47 -11.35 -35.63 3.98
C ARG A 47 -12.36 -34.52 4.33
N ARG A 48 -12.12 -33.29 3.85
CA ARG A 48 -13.00 -32.12 4.05
C ARG A 48 -13.45 -31.56 2.69
N PRO A 49 -14.52 -32.09 2.08
CA PRO A 49 -14.97 -31.65 0.75
C PRO A 49 -15.44 -30.19 0.66
N GLY A 50 -15.76 -29.58 1.81
CA GLY A 50 -16.12 -28.17 1.97
C GLY A 50 -14.93 -27.23 2.19
N LEU A 51 -13.70 -27.78 2.26
CA LEU A 51 -12.47 -27.04 2.40
C LEU A 51 -11.84 -26.80 1.02
N ALA A 52 -11.49 -25.54 0.74
CA ALA A 52 -10.60 -25.17 -0.34
C ALA A 52 -9.34 -24.52 0.24
N ILE A 53 -8.17 -24.86 -0.27
CA ILE A 53 -6.91 -24.27 0.18
C ILE A 53 -6.23 -23.58 -1.00
N ASP A 54 -6.05 -22.27 -0.89
CA ASP A 54 -5.20 -21.52 -1.79
C ASP A 54 -3.77 -21.50 -1.22
N ALA A 55 -2.86 -22.22 -1.88
CA ALA A 55 -1.47 -22.33 -1.50
C ALA A 55 -0.59 -21.37 -2.31
N TYR A 56 0.22 -20.58 -1.62
CA TYR A 56 1.13 -19.59 -2.19
C TYR A 56 2.57 -19.96 -1.80
N PRO A 57 3.33 -20.60 -2.71
CA PRO A 57 4.76 -20.80 -2.52
C PRO A 57 5.48 -19.46 -2.57
N LEU A 58 6.33 -19.19 -1.57
CA LEU A 58 7.06 -17.93 -1.40
C LEU A 58 8.54 -18.25 -1.12
N GLY A 59 9.14 -19.08 -1.97
CA GLY A 59 10.48 -19.66 -1.76
C GLY A 59 10.45 -20.66 -0.59
N ARG A 60 11.27 -20.42 0.43
CA ARG A 60 11.32 -21.20 1.69
C ARG A 60 10.09 -21.06 2.59
N LEU A 61 8.99 -20.54 2.09
CA LEU A 61 7.77 -20.30 2.86
C LEU A 61 6.57 -20.79 2.06
N LEU A 62 5.58 -21.33 2.77
CA LEU A 62 4.30 -21.69 2.18
C LEU A 62 3.17 -21.00 2.94
N LEU A 63 2.46 -20.10 2.27
CA LEU A 63 1.26 -19.47 2.80
C LEU A 63 0.03 -20.27 2.34
N LEU A 64 -0.78 -20.72 3.28
CA LEU A 64 -2.05 -21.42 3.04
C LEU A 64 -3.21 -20.52 3.47
N ARG A 65 -4.13 -20.26 2.55
CA ARG A 65 -5.43 -19.64 2.84
C ARG A 65 -6.50 -20.72 2.75
N CYS A 66 -7.08 -21.07 3.88
CA CYS A 66 -8.02 -22.17 4.04
C CYS A 66 -9.43 -21.59 4.11
N LEU A 67 -10.22 -21.83 3.08
CA LEU A 67 -11.54 -21.27 2.86
C LEU A 67 -12.62 -22.32 3.12
N GLY A 68 -13.71 -21.93 3.78
CA GLY A 68 -14.80 -22.84 4.12
C GLY A 68 -14.51 -23.64 5.38
N ASP A 69 -14.48 -24.97 5.28
CA ASP A 69 -14.30 -25.90 6.42
C ASP A 69 -12.84 -25.96 6.94
N GLY A 70 -12.26 -24.79 7.19
CA GLY A 70 -10.88 -24.60 7.61
C GLY A 70 -10.66 -24.64 9.12
N GLU A 71 -11.71 -24.81 9.94
CA GLU A 71 -11.57 -24.71 11.39
C GLU A 71 -10.66 -25.82 11.95
N GLY A 72 -9.65 -25.38 12.72
CA GLY A 72 -8.77 -26.29 13.44
C GLY A 72 -7.75 -26.98 12.53
N ILE A 73 -7.44 -26.37 11.38
CA ILE A 73 -6.57 -26.96 10.37
C ILE A 73 -5.13 -27.05 10.85
N GLU A 74 -4.72 -26.12 11.72
CA GLU A 74 -3.40 -26.10 12.37
C GLU A 74 -3.15 -27.33 13.25
N ARG A 75 -4.21 -28.02 13.69
CA ARG A 75 -4.13 -29.21 14.55
C ARG A 75 -4.23 -30.53 13.80
N THR A 76 -4.50 -30.49 12.50
CA THR A 76 -4.68 -31.70 11.70
C THR A 76 -3.37 -32.49 11.59
N PRO A 77 -3.41 -33.84 11.55
CA PRO A 77 -2.22 -34.66 11.32
C PRO A 77 -1.47 -34.24 10.05
N GLU A 78 -2.20 -33.91 8.99
CA GLU A 78 -1.67 -33.47 7.70
C GLU A 78 -0.77 -32.23 7.86
N ILE A 79 -1.14 -31.28 8.72
CA ILE A 79 -0.29 -30.11 9.00
C ILE A 79 0.78 -30.41 10.04
N ARG A 80 0.44 -31.07 11.15
CA ARG A 80 1.37 -31.30 12.28
C ARG A 80 2.49 -32.29 11.98
N GLU A 81 2.21 -33.30 11.18
CA GLU A 81 3.14 -34.37 10.84
C GLU A 81 3.86 -34.11 9.51
N SER A 82 3.54 -33.02 8.81
CA SER A 82 4.21 -32.59 7.58
C SER A 82 5.70 -32.28 7.74
N GLY A 83 6.20 -32.20 8.97
CA GLY A 83 7.56 -31.76 9.28
C GLY A 83 7.77 -30.25 9.13
N ARG A 84 6.71 -29.48 8.85
CA ARG A 84 6.78 -28.03 8.65
C ARG A 84 6.48 -27.28 9.94
N ALA A 85 7.30 -26.30 10.26
CA ALA A 85 7.02 -25.40 11.36
C ALA A 85 5.91 -24.42 10.97
N ILE A 86 4.88 -24.28 11.82
CA ILE A 86 3.90 -23.20 11.71
C ILE A 86 4.54 -21.93 12.24
N LEU A 87 4.88 -21.01 11.33
CA LEU A 87 5.52 -19.73 11.63
C LEU A 87 4.49 -18.65 11.98
N TYR A 88 3.29 -18.76 11.40
CA TYR A 88 2.19 -17.85 11.67
C TYR A 88 0.85 -18.56 11.48
N HIS A 89 -0.14 -18.16 12.28
CA HIS A 89 -1.52 -18.61 12.19
C HIS A 89 -2.45 -17.43 12.51
N ALA A 90 -3.41 -17.17 11.62
CA ALA A 90 -4.53 -16.27 11.87
C ALA A 90 -5.85 -16.94 11.52
N LYS A 91 -6.90 -16.59 12.26
CA LYS A 91 -8.25 -17.11 12.06
C LYS A 91 -9.24 -15.96 11.96
N SER A 92 -10.10 -16.06 10.95
CA SER A 92 -11.28 -15.22 10.75
C SER A 92 -12.53 -16.13 10.66
N PRO A 93 -13.76 -15.57 10.69
CA PRO A 93 -14.98 -16.36 10.57
C PRO A 93 -15.13 -17.11 9.23
N GLU A 94 -14.49 -16.62 8.16
CA GLU A 94 -14.65 -17.15 6.79
C GLU A 94 -13.39 -17.87 6.27
N GLU A 95 -12.26 -17.70 6.95
CA GLU A 95 -10.93 -18.13 6.50
C GLU A 95 -9.98 -18.40 7.67
N GLU A 96 -9.16 -19.45 7.55
CA GLU A 96 -8.00 -19.73 8.39
C GLU A 96 -6.71 -19.61 7.55
N THR A 97 -5.73 -18.85 8.02
CA THR A 97 -4.47 -18.57 7.31
C THR A 97 -3.29 -19.14 8.08
N LEU A 98 -2.46 -19.95 7.41
CA LEU A 98 -1.23 -20.52 7.96
C LEU A 98 -0.01 -20.09 7.14
N LEU A 99 1.07 -19.71 7.80
CA LEU A 99 2.40 -19.61 7.19
C LEU A 99 3.26 -20.74 7.73
N LEU A 100 3.76 -21.57 6.83
CA LEU A 100 4.60 -22.71 7.13
C LEU A 100 6.02 -22.43 6.64
N ASP A 101 7.01 -23.01 7.31
CA ASP A 101 8.33 -23.20 6.70
C ASP A 101 8.18 -24.08 5.45
N GLY A 102 8.73 -23.63 4.33
CA GLY A 102 8.71 -24.33 3.05
C GLY A 102 9.75 -25.43 3.04
N GLY A 103 9.41 -26.58 2.46
CA GLY A 103 10.37 -27.66 2.31
C GLY A 103 11.43 -27.30 1.27
N LYS A 104 12.69 -27.70 1.50
CA LYS A 104 13.75 -27.56 0.48
C LYS A 104 13.35 -28.20 -0.85
N GLU A 105 12.66 -29.33 -0.78
CA GLU A 105 12.16 -30.05 -1.96
C GLU A 105 11.17 -29.24 -2.80
N GLU A 106 10.33 -28.40 -2.19
CA GLU A 106 9.37 -27.55 -2.92
C GLU A 106 10.07 -26.36 -3.58
N GLU A 107 11.02 -25.76 -2.86
CA GLU A 107 11.88 -24.69 -3.40
C GLU A 107 12.68 -25.20 -4.61
N ASP A 108 13.29 -26.38 -4.47
CA ASP A 108 14.04 -27.05 -5.54
C ASP A 108 13.11 -27.40 -6.74
N ALA A 109 11.88 -27.86 -6.48
CA ALA A 109 10.91 -28.17 -7.53
C ALA A 109 10.44 -26.93 -8.31
N ILE A 110 10.21 -25.80 -7.62
CA ILE A 110 9.86 -24.52 -8.26
C ILE A 110 11.04 -24.02 -9.09
N THR A 111 12.24 -24.02 -8.52
CA THR A 111 13.48 -23.61 -9.22
C THR A 111 13.69 -24.44 -10.48
N SER A 112 13.48 -25.76 -10.41
CA SER A 112 13.58 -26.66 -11.56
C SER A 112 12.53 -26.37 -12.65
N LEU A 113 11.34 -25.84 -12.32
CA LEU A 113 10.38 -25.40 -13.33
C LEU A 113 10.83 -24.09 -14.00
N GLU A 114 11.40 -23.17 -13.22
CA GLU A 114 11.93 -21.90 -13.72
C GLU A 114 13.10 -22.12 -14.71
N GLU A 115 13.97 -23.11 -14.44
CA GLU A 115 15.04 -23.55 -15.35
C GLU A 115 14.52 -24.06 -16.70
N GLU A 116 13.28 -24.56 -16.74
CA GLU A 116 12.58 -25.00 -17.96
C GLU A 116 11.68 -23.91 -18.56
N ASN A 117 11.81 -22.66 -18.09
CA ASN A 117 11.00 -21.51 -18.48
C ASN A 117 9.49 -21.72 -18.22
N ALA A 118 9.16 -22.37 -17.11
CA ALA A 118 7.81 -22.59 -16.62
C ALA A 118 7.63 -21.97 -15.23
N TYR A 119 6.75 -20.97 -15.13
CA TYR A 119 6.59 -20.17 -13.91
C TYR A 119 5.24 -20.46 -13.26
N ILE A 120 5.23 -20.87 -12.00
CA ILE A 120 3.99 -21.03 -11.24
C ILE A 120 3.33 -19.68 -11.04
N VAL A 121 2.01 -19.63 -11.27
CA VAL A 121 1.14 -18.49 -10.96
C VAL A 121 0.32 -18.85 -9.73
N PRO A 122 0.64 -18.27 -8.56
CA PRO A 122 -0.14 -18.50 -7.35
C PRO A 122 -1.54 -17.87 -7.39
N PRO A 123 -2.53 -18.45 -6.70
CA PRO A 123 -2.40 -19.65 -5.86
C PRO A 123 -2.45 -20.97 -6.65
N ILE A 124 -1.82 -22.00 -6.07
CA ILE A 124 -2.17 -23.39 -6.34
C ILE A 124 -3.42 -23.68 -5.51
N ARG A 125 -4.55 -23.99 -6.16
CA ARG A 125 -5.82 -24.22 -5.46
C ARG A 125 -6.04 -25.71 -5.23
N TRP A 126 -6.19 -26.12 -3.98
CA TRP A 126 -6.55 -27.47 -3.58
C TRP A 126 -8.03 -27.53 -3.22
N GLN A 127 -8.75 -28.50 -3.77
CA GLN A 127 -10.14 -28.76 -3.40
C GLN A 127 -10.48 -30.22 -3.71
N ARG A 128 -11.14 -30.91 -2.77
CA ARG A 128 -11.57 -32.31 -2.96
C ARG A 128 -10.45 -33.25 -3.41
N GLY A 129 -9.24 -33.05 -2.88
CA GLY A 129 -8.07 -33.87 -3.20
C GLY A 129 -7.40 -33.57 -4.55
N GLU A 130 -7.84 -32.54 -5.28
CA GLU A 130 -7.26 -32.15 -6.57
C GLU A 130 -6.59 -30.77 -6.44
N ALA A 131 -5.39 -30.63 -7.02
CA ALA A 131 -4.66 -29.38 -7.13
C ALA A 131 -4.86 -28.77 -8.53
N LEU A 132 -5.33 -27.52 -8.59
CA LEU A 132 -5.35 -26.71 -9.79
C LEU A 132 -4.12 -25.80 -9.81
N ILE A 133 -3.21 -26.08 -10.73
CA ILE A 133 -1.93 -25.38 -10.87
C ILE A 133 -1.95 -24.60 -12.18
N THR A 134 -1.63 -23.32 -12.10
CA THR A 134 -1.50 -22.44 -13.27
C THR A 134 -0.03 -22.11 -13.51
N LEU A 135 0.43 -22.27 -14.73
CA LEU A 135 1.77 -21.92 -15.17
C LEU A 135 1.72 -20.87 -16.28
N ILE A 136 2.73 -20.01 -16.31
CA ILE A 136 3.11 -19.24 -17.50
C ILE A 136 4.33 -19.93 -18.10
N LEU A 137 4.24 -20.26 -19.38
CA LEU A 137 5.32 -20.86 -20.15
C LEU A 137 5.85 -19.83 -21.13
N ASP A 138 7.17 -19.75 -21.26
CA ASP A 138 7.80 -18.88 -22.25
C ASP A 138 7.64 -19.40 -23.67
N ALA A 139 7.96 -18.53 -24.63
CA ALA A 139 7.86 -18.84 -26.04
C ALA A 139 8.77 -20.03 -26.39
N GLY A 140 8.17 -21.13 -26.83
CA GLY A 140 8.88 -22.35 -27.22
C GLY A 140 8.75 -23.53 -26.25
N THR A 141 8.29 -23.31 -25.01
CA THR A 141 8.07 -24.39 -24.03
C THR A 141 6.79 -25.15 -24.36
N ASP A 142 6.88 -26.48 -24.56
CA ASP A 142 5.71 -27.34 -24.77
C ASP A 142 5.05 -27.69 -23.42
N PRO A 143 3.77 -27.34 -23.17
CA PRO A 143 3.07 -27.72 -21.95
C PRO A 143 3.11 -29.22 -21.63
N ARG A 144 3.27 -30.09 -22.64
CA ARG A 144 3.29 -31.54 -22.45
C ARG A 144 4.52 -32.00 -21.67
N THR A 145 5.68 -31.42 -21.94
CA THR A 145 6.93 -31.79 -21.23
C THR A 145 6.82 -31.47 -19.74
N ILE A 146 6.14 -30.38 -19.39
CA ILE A 146 5.87 -30.02 -18.00
C ILE A 146 4.84 -30.95 -17.36
N LEU A 147 3.78 -31.33 -18.08
CA LEU A 147 2.74 -32.25 -17.59
C LEU A 147 3.28 -33.65 -17.28
N ASP A 148 4.27 -34.14 -18.05
CA ASP A 148 4.88 -35.45 -17.82
C ASP A 148 5.56 -35.56 -16.44
N ARG A 149 5.87 -34.43 -15.79
CA ARG A 149 6.41 -34.38 -14.41
C ARG A 149 5.36 -34.63 -13.34
N PHE A 150 4.08 -34.53 -13.67
CA PHE A 150 2.98 -34.66 -12.73
C PHE A 150 2.14 -35.90 -13.08
N PRO A 151 2.36 -37.04 -12.40
CA PRO A 151 1.54 -38.23 -12.57
C PRO A 151 0.06 -37.88 -12.39
N GLU A 152 -0.80 -38.36 -13.29
CA GLU A 152 -2.25 -38.10 -13.29
C GLU A 152 -2.66 -36.64 -13.57
N ALA A 153 -1.74 -35.77 -14.00
CA ALA A 153 -2.10 -34.41 -14.37
C ALA A 153 -2.91 -34.35 -15.67
N ARG A 154 -3.99 -33.56 -15.64
CA ARG A 154 -4.86 -33.28 -16.76
C ARG A 154 -4.82 -31.80 -17.09
N LEU A 155 -4.58 -31.48 -18.36
CA LEU A 155 -4.73 -30.13 -18.86
C LEU A 155 -6.21 -29.68 -18.72
N VAL A 156 -6.44 -28.60 -17.98
CA VAL A 156 -7.76 -27.98 -17.78
C VAL A 156 -7.96 -26.85 -18.76
N SER A 157 -6.95 -25.99 -18.95
CA SER A 157 -7.02 -24.89 -19.90
C SER A 157 -5.65 -24.54 -20.47
N LYS A 158 -5.63 -24.06 -21.71
CA LYS A 158 -4.45 -23.50 -22.39
C LYS A 158 -4.89 -22.22 -23.09
N ARG A 159 -4.29 -21.09 -22.72
CA ARG A 159 -4.57 -19.77 -23.29
C ARG A 159 -3.27 -19.15 -23.76
N LYS A 160 -3.26 -18.64 -24.99
CA LYS A 160 -2.25 -17.67 -25.42
C LYS A 160 -2.83 -16.29 -25.13
N PRO A 161 -2.42 -15.58 -24.07
CA PRO A 161 -2.87 -14.22 -23.83
C PRO A 161 -2.61 -13.37 -25.08
N ALA A 162 -3.69 -12.93 -25.75
CA ALA A 162 -3.59 -12.08 -26.93
C ALA A 162 -3.26 -10.64 -26.50
N GLY A 163 -2.04 -10.18 -26.80
CA GLY A 163 -1.60 -8.81 -26.54
C GLY A 163 -1.33 -8.47 -25.08
N ARG A 164 -0.83 -7.24 -24.87
CA ARG A 164 -0.38 -6.66 -23.57
C ARG A 164 -1.39 -6.78 -22.42
N GLN A 165 -2.68 -6.92 -22.71
CA GLN A 165 -3.74 -6.94 -21.71
C GLN A 165 -3.96 -8.34 -21.11
N GLY A 166 -3.76 -9.42 -21.89
CA GLY A 166 -3.87 -10.80 -21.41
C GLY A 166 -2.72 -11.22 -20.48
N ALA A 167 -1.50 -10.74 -20.75
CA ALA A 167 -0.35 -10.98 -19.86
C ALA A 167 -0.52 -10.30 -18.49
N ARG A 168 -1.19 -9.13 -18.45
CA ARG A 168 -1.52 -8.42 -17.20
C ARG A 168 -2.54 -9.17 -16.34
N GLU A 169 -3.55 -9.81 -16.95
CA GLU A 169 -4.53 -10.63 -16.22
C GLU A 169 -3.92 -11.95 -15.74
N ALA A 170 -3.04 -12.57 -16.53
CA ALA A 170 -2.34 -13.80 -16.13
C ALA A 170 -1.39 -13.60 -14.94
N LEU A 171 -0.77 -12.41 -14.82
CA LEU A 171 0.14 -12.04 -13.75
C LEU A 171 -0.54 -11.29 -12.59
N SER A 172 -1.84 -10.97 -12.69
CA SER A 172 -2.58 -10.33 -11.60
C SER A 172 -2.99 -11.36 -10.55
N SER A 173 -2.02 -11.86 -9.78
CA SER A 173 -2.37 -12.48 -8.49
C SER A 173 -2.93 -11.38 -7.59
N PRO A 174 -4.15 -11.53 -7.03
CA PRO A 174 -4.80 -10.50 -6.20
C PRO A 174 -3.98 -10.04 -5.00
N LEU A 175 -2.98 -10.83 -4.60
CA LEU A 175 -2.26 -10.64 -3.35
C LEU A 175 -0.93 -9.89 -3.47
N PHE A 176 -0.26 -9.85 -4.62
CA PHE A 176 1.14 -9.38 -4.62
C PHE A 176 1.53 -8.27 -5.59
N LEU A 177 1.02 -8.16 -6.84
CA LEU A 177 1.61 -7.17 -7.78
C LEU A 177 0.61 -6.45 -8.72
N SER A 178 -0.68 -6.43 -8.39
CA SER A 178 -1.75 -5.87 -9.25
C SER A 178 -1.60 -4.38 -9.66
N LYS A 179 -0.64 -3.63 -9.09
CA LYS A 179 -0.39 -2.21 -9.37
C LYS A 179 0.92 -1.93 -10.12
N LEU A 180 1.71 -2.94 -10.47
CA LEU A 180 2.99 -2.73 -11.15
C LEU A 180 2.77 -2.43 -12.64
N THR A 181 3.27 -1.28 -13.11
CA THR A 181 3.26 -0.93 -14.54
C THR A 181 4.40 -1.65 -15.29
N GLU A 182 4.27 -1.81 -16.60
CA GLU A 182 5.29 -2.49 -17.42
C GLU A 182 6.67 -1.81 -17.35
N LYS A 183 6.70 -0.47 -17.32
CA LYS A 183 7.95 0.29 -17.16
C LYS A 183 8.61 0.05 -15.80
N GLN A 184 7.80 -0.12 -14.74
CA GLN A 184 8.29 -0.46 -13.39
C GLN A 184 8.80 -1.90 -13.32
N ALA A 185 8.09 -2.85 -13.92
CA ALA A 185 8.51 -4.24 -14.00
C ALA A 185 9.84 -4.38 -14.75
N ARG A 186 9.96 -3.72 -15.91
CA ARG A 186 11.19 -3.74 -16.72
C ARG A 186 12.38 -3.14 -15.98
N ALA A 187 12.19 -2.01 -15.29
CA ALA A 187 13.26 -1.39 -14.49
C ALA A 187 13.74 -2.30 -13.35
N LEU A 188 12.80 -2.97 -12.67
CA LEU A 188 13.11 -3.90 -11.57
C LEU A 188 13.89 -5.14 -12.05
N LEU A 189 13.44 -5.76 -13.15
CA LEU A 189 14.11 -6.92 -13.73
C LEU A 189 15.51 -6.56 -14.23
N ALA A 190 15.66 -5.45 -14.96
CA ALA A 190 16.97 -5.00 -15.43
C ALA A 190 17.94 -4.68 -14.27
N ALA A 191 17.43 -4.17 -13.15
CA ALA A 191 18.24 -3.97 -11.95
C ALA A 191 18.68 -5.31 -11.35
N PHE A 192 17.77 -6.28 -11.25
CA PHE A 192 18.06 -7.62 -10.75
C PHE A 192 19.10 -8.34 -11.61
N ASP A 193 18.89 -8.42 -12.92
CA ASP A 193 19.77 -9.12 -13.87
C ASP A 193 21.18 -8.52 -13.91
N ALA A 194 21.30 -7.21 -13.71
CA ALA A 194 22.58 -6.51 -13.62
C ALA A 194 23.29 -6.71 -12.26
N GLY A 195 22.66 -7.39 -11.30
CA GLY A 195 23.21 -7.60 -9.95
C GLY A 195 23.20 -6.34 -9.09
N TYR A 196 22.24 -5.43 -9.28
CA TYR A 196 22.04 -4.24 -8.45
C TYR A 196 21.66 -4.59 -7.00
N TYR A 197 21.03 -5.74 -6.78
CA TYR A 197 20.61 -6.22 -5.46
C TYR A 197 21.61 -7.16 -4.78
N GLU A 198 22.70 -7.52 -5.45
CA GLU A 198 23.75 -8.39 -4.90
C GLU A 198 24.61 -7.69 -3.83
N PHE A 199 25.25 -8.48 -2.97
CA PHE A 199 26.26 -7.98 -2.03
C PHE A 199 27.60 -8.71 -2.19
N PRO A 200 28.67 -8.05 -2.68
CA PRO A 200 28.70 -6.66 -3.14
C PRO A 200 27.89 -6.45 -4.42
N ARG A 201 27.43 -5.21 -4.67
CA ARG A 201 26.66 -4.88 -5.88
C ARG A 201 27.55 -5.00 -7.12
N ASN A 202 26.99 -5.57 -8.18
CA ASN A 202 27.68 -5.75 -9.47
C ASN A 202 27.38 -4.63 -10.48
N ALA A 203 26.35 -3.82 -10.23
CA ALA A 203 25.97 -2.69 -11.09
C ALA A 203 25.44 -1.49 -10.30
N THR A 204 25.60 -0.30 -10.89
CA THR A 204 25.03 0.97 -10.40
C THR A 204 23.75 1.34 -11.15
N THR A 205 22.99 2.32 -10.64
CA THR A 205 21.81 2.82 -11.37
C THR A 205 22.18 3.49 -12.69
N GLU A 206 23.38 4.09 -12.77
CA GLU A 206 24.01 4.52 -14.01
C GLU A 206 24.08 3.39 -15.05
N ASP A 207 24.72 2.28 -14.70
CA ASP A 207 25.00 1.17 -15.61
C ASP A 207 23.71 0.57 -16.17
N VAL A 208 22.72 0.35 -15.29
CA VAL A 208 21.42 -0.22 -15.67
C VAL A 208 20.59 0.76 -16.50
N SER A 209 20.64 2.07 -16.18
CA SER A 209 19.92 3.07 -16.99
C SER A 209 20.49 3.17 -18.40
N ALA A 210 21.82 3.05 -18.55
CA ALA A 210 22.50 3.06 -19.83
C ALA A 210 22.15 1.83 -20.69
N SER A 211 22.08 0.63 -20.10
CA SER A 211 21.68 -0.59 -20.83
C SER A 211 20.23 -0.55 -21.31
N LEU A 212 19.35 0.17 -20.59
CA LEU A 212 17.96 0.38 -20.98
C LEU A 212 17.74 1.55 -21.95
N GLY A 213 18.78 2.33 -22.26
CA GLY A 213 18.67 3.50 -23.15
C GLY A 213 17.77 4.61 -22.61
N ILE A 214 17.62 4.74 -21.28
CA ILE A 214 16.77 5.75 -20.64
C ILE A 214 17.58 6.64 -19.69
N ALA A 215 17.09 7.85 -19.43
CA ALA A 215 17.75 8.75 -18.48
C ALA A 215 17.78 8.14 -17.06
N ARG A 216 18.92 8.26 -16.37
CA ARG A 216 19.13 7.79 -14.98
C ARG A 216 17.97 8.15 -14.05
N SER A 217 17.52 9.41 -14.09
CA SER A 217 16.40 9.90 -13.27
C SER A 217 15.06 9.21 -13.56
N THR A 218 14.84 8.84 -14.83
CA THR A 218 13.63 8.12 -15.26
C THR A 218 13.70 6.66 -14.82
N PHE A 219 14.87 6.02 -14.94
CA PHE A 219 15.12 4.69 -14.40
C PHE A 219 14.89 4.65 -12.88
N GLU A 220 15.51 5.57 -12.11
CA GLU A 220 15.35 5.65 -10.66
C GLU A 220 13.89 5.88 -10.24
N GLN A 221 13.14 6.71 -10.98
CA GLN A 221 11.71 6.91 -10.70
C GLN A 221 10.89 5.63 -10.92
N HIS A 222 11.19 4.86 -11.96
CA HIS A 222 10.53 3.59 -12.22
C HIS A 222 10.93 2.52 -11.20
N LEU A 223 12.23 2.40 -10.91
CA LEU A 223 12.78 1.45 -9.96
C LEU A 223 12.25 1.70 -8.54
N ASN A 224 12.33 2.94 -8.03
CA ASN A 224 11.85 3.28 -6.68
C ASN A 224 10.36 2.98 -6.50
N ARG A 225 9.53 3.25 -7.52
CA ARG A 225 8.10 2.92 -7.46
C ARG A 225 7.87 1.41 -7.54
N ALA A 226 8.66 0.69 -8.33
CA ALA A 226 8.59 -0.77 -8.42
C ALA A 226 8.97 -1.42 -7.08
N GLU A 227 10.12 -1.03 -6.52
CA GLU A 227 10.60 -1.46 -5.20
C GLU A 227 9.57 -1.16 -4.11
N HIS A 228 9.00 0.05 -4.09
CA HIS A 228 7.96 0.38 -3.12
C HIS A 228 6.75 -0.55 -3.24
N HIS A 229 6.31 -0.89 -4.45
CA HIS A 229 5.20 -1.82 -4.67
C HIS A 229 5.53 -3.24 -4.20
N VAL A 230 6.70 -3.75 -4.58
CA VAL A 230 7.17 -5.10 -4.22
C VAL A 230 7.39 -5.22 -2.72
N ILE A 231 8.11 -4.28 -2.11
CA ILE A 231 8.33 -4.24 -0.66
C ILE A 231 6.99 -4.18 0.06
N ARG A 232 6.06 -3.32 -0.37
CA ARG A 232 4.74 -3.22 0.26
C ARG A 232 3.95 -4.52 0.16
N ALA A 233 4.02 -5.20 -0.96
CA ALA A 233 3.38 -6.50 -1.15
C ALA A 233 3.99 -7.59 -0.27
N LEU A 234 5.31 -7.51 -0.02
CA LEU A 234 6.05 -8.47 0.80
C LEU A 234 6.07 -8.12 2.29
N LEU A 235 5.72 -6.89 2.68
CA LEU A 235 5.70 -6.44 4.09
C LEU A 235 4.91 -7.38 5.02
N PRO A 236 3.72 -7.89 4.65
CA PRO A 236 3.03 -8.91 5.44
C PRO A 236 3.91 -10.13 5.72
N VAL A 237 4.57 -10.68 4.70
CA VAL A 237 5.44 -11.86 4.79
C VAL A 237 6.69 -11.59 5.63
N VAL A 238 7.33 -10.42 5.43
CA VAL A 238 8.49 -9.97 6.21
C VAL A 238 8.14 -9.79 7.69
N ARG A 239 6.98 -9.19 7.99
CA ARG A 239 6.48 -9.02 9.37
C ARG A 239 6.23 -10.37 10.04
N MET A 240 5.52 -11.26 9.35
CA MET A 240 5.26 -12.62 9.82
C MET A 240 6.57 -13.39 10.12
N ARG A 241 7.58 -13.31 9.25
CA ARG A 241 8.90 -13.93 9.46
C ARG A 241 9.66 -13.34 10.65
N SER A 242 9.49 -12.05 10.94
CA SER A 242 10.10 -11.41 12.11
C SER A 242 9.43 -11.76 13.45
N GLY A 243 8.41 -12.63 13.45
CA GLY A 243 7.60 -12.92 14.64
C GLY A 243 6.70 -11.77 15.06
N ARG A 244 6.52 -10.77 14.18
CA ARG A 244 5.57 -9.66 14.37
C ARG A 244 4.27 -10.07 13.67
N PRO A 245 3.23 -10.51 14.41
CA PRO A 245 2.00 -10.97 13.79
C PRO A 245 1.38 -9.88 12.90
N HIS A 246 0.59 -10.29 11.90
CA HIS A 246 -0.32 -9.40 11.19
C HIS A 246 -1.43 -9.03 12.17
N ASP A 247 -1.18 -8.02 12.98
CA ASP A 247 -2.18 -7.53 13.85
C ASP A 247 -3.01 -6.50 13.06
N GLU A 248 -4.25 -6.90 12.79
CA GLU A 248 -5.38 -5.95 12.87
C GLU A 248 -5.49 -5.32 14.29
N ALA A 249 -4.52 -5.56 15.20
CA ALA A 249 -4.38 -4.71 16.36
C ALA A 249 -3.96 -3.32 15.90
N LEU A 250 -4.65 -2.37 16.50
CA LEU A 250 -4.36 -0.97 16.44
C LEU A 250 -2.92 -0.73 16.95
N ALA A 251 -1.96 -0.55 16.05
CA ALA A 251 -0.62 -0.16 16.43
C ALA A 251 -0.61 1.34 16.73
N ILE A 252 -0.18 1.71 17.94
CA ILE A 252 -0.10 3.10 18.38
C ILE A 252 1.35 3.54 18.35
N TYR A 253 1.62 4.61 17.61
CA TYR A 253 2.90 5.30 17.62
C TYR A 253 2.73 6.71 18.18
N SER A 254 3.73 7.22 18.88
CA SER A 254 3.64 8.54 19.46
C SER A 254 5.01 9.19 19.58
N LYS A 255 5.07 10.49 19.33
CA LYS A 255 6.26 11.30 19.55
C LYS A 255 5.89 12.73 19.86
N PHE A 256 6.67 13.36 20.73
CA PHE A 256 6.44 14.75 21.12
C PHE A 256 6.93 15.71 20.03
N SER A 257 6.06 16.62 19.61
CA SER A 257 6.42 17.77 18.77
C SER A 257 6.71 18.98 19.66
N ARG A 258 7.91 19.55 19.51
CA ARG A 258 8.29 20.79 20.23
C ARG A 258 7.57 22.00 19.67
N GLU A 259 7.24 21.97 18.39
CA GLU A 259 6.55 23.03 17.66
C GLU A 259 5.11 23.19 18.16
N LEU A 260 4.43 22.07 18.43
CA LEU A 260 3.07 22.08 18.97
C LEU A 260 3.05 22.09 20.50
N GLY A 261 4.11 21.59 21.16
CA GLY A 261 4.09 21.31 22.59
C GLY A 261 3.13 20.18 22.96
N LEU A 262 2.90 19.25 22.02
CA LEU A 262 1.92 18.16 22.11
C LEU A 262 2.54 16.87 21.56
N TYR A 263 2.03 15.74 22.03
CA TYR A 263 2.28 14.44 21.41
C TYR A 263 1.45 14.31 20.13
N VAL A 264 2.10 13.91 19.05
CA VAL A 264 1.44 13.43 17.84
C VAL A 264 1.29 11.92 17.97
N GLN A 265 0.05 11.46 18.08
CA GLN A 265 -0.30 10.04 18.21
C GLN A 265 -0.88 9.54 16.90
N LEU A 266 -0.32 8.44 16.41
CA LEU A 266 -0.68 7.78 15.16
C LEU A 266 -1.23 6.39 15.47
N GLU A 267 -2.48 6.13 15.10
CA GLU A 267 -3.10 4.81 15.14
C GLU A 267 -3.08 4.22 13.72
N VAL A 268 -2.37 3.09 13.55
CA VAL A 268 -2.22 2.39 12.27
C VAL A 268 -2.95 1.06 12.35
N LEU A 269 -3.74 0.77 11.31
CA LEU A 269 -4.36 -0.53 11.08
C LEU A 269 -3.73 -1.14 9.83
N GLY A 270 -2.86 -2.14 10.02
CA GLY A 270 -2.06 -2.74 8.95
C GLY A 270 -1.05 -1.77 8.33
N ASP A 271 -1.37 -1.21 7.16
CA ASP A 271 -0.57 -0.21 6.44
C ASP A 271 -1.29 1.14 6.25
N ARG A 272 -2.49 1.28 6.83
CA ARG A 272 -3.33 2.47 6.70
C ARG A 272 -3.43 3.21 8.02
N VAL A 273 -3.43 4.53 7.93
CA VAL A 273 -3.70 5.38 9.09
C VAL A 273 -5.19 5.35 9.37
N ARG A 274 -5.55 4.82 10.54
CA ARG A 274 -6.92 4.88 11.08
C ARG A 274 -7.15 6.22 11.77
N ARG A 275 -6.15 6.70 12.51
CA ARG A 275 -6.27 7.92 13.31
C ARG A 275 -4.97 8.69 13.47
N VAL A 276 -5.08 10.01 13.53
CA VAL A 276 -4.03 10.92 13.99
C VAL A 276 -4.65 11.84 15.03
N ARG A 277 -4.04 11.93 16.20
CA ARG A 277 -4.50 12.77 17.31
C ARG A 277 -3.35 13.59 17.88
N LEU A 278 -3.72 14.72 18.46
CA LEU A 278 -2.84 15.52 19.29
C LEU A 278 -3.25 15.33 20.75
N ALA A 279 -2.28 15.16 21.65
CA ALA A 279 -2.52 14.92 23.06
C ALA A 279 -1.50 15.65 23.94
N ARG A 280 -1.91 16.08 25.14
CA ARG A 280 -0.99 16.59 26.17
C ARG A 280 -0.28 15.47 26.92
N ASP A 281 -1.00 14.38 27.14
CA ASP A 281 -0.51 13.26 27.91
C ASP A 281 0.45 12.39 27.10
N ALA A 282 1.41 11.82 27.82
CA ALA A 282 2.30 10.80 27.29
C ALA A 282 1.48 9.59 26.78
N PRO A 283 1.97 8.88 25.77
CA PRO A 283 1.23 7.77 25.19
C PRO A 283 1.00 6.63 26.19
N PRO A 284 0.01 5.76 25.95
CA PRO A 284 -0.15 4.52 26.71
C PRO A 284 1.13 3.66 26.64
N HIS A 285 1.37 2.86 27.68
CA HIS A 285 2.51 1.93 27.73
C HIS A 285 2.53 1.02 26.49
N GLY A 286 3.67 0.93 25.82
CA GLY A 286 3.86 0.10 24.63
C GLY A 286 3.74 0.82 23.27
N ALA A 287 3.46 2.13 23.24
CA ALA A 287 3.45 2.87 21.99
C ALA A 287 4.86 2.96 21.36
N GLY A 288 4.97 2.63 20.08
CA GLY A 288 6.21 2.81 19.32
C GLY A 288 6.51 4.29 19.08
N SER A 289 7.76 4.63 18.77
CA SER A 289 8.16 6.02 18.43
C SER A 289 8.66 6.18 16.99
N ASP A 290 8.82 5.06 16.28
CA ASP A 290 9.40 5.01 14.95
C ASP A 290 8.40 4.43 13.94
N HIS A 291 7.90 5.30 13.06
CA HIS A 291 7.00 4.94 11.95
C HIS A 291 7.16 5.98 10.83
N PRO A 292 7.26 5.57 9.55
CA PRO A 292 7.52 6.50 8.43
C PRO A 292 6.46 7.59 8.30
N TYR A 293 5.17 7.27 8.45
CA TYR A 293 4.11 8.28 8.44
C TYR A 293 4.19 9.24 9.63
N LEU A 294 4.57 8.76 10.82
CA LEU A 294 4.73 9.63 11.99
C LEU A 294 5.89 10.61 11.77
N ALA A 295 7.01 10.12 11.22
CA ALA A 295 8.15 10.95 10.85
C ALA A 295 7.76 12.03 9.83
N ARG A 296 7.02 11.67 8.77
CA ARG A 296 6.52 12.63 7.77
C ARG A 296 5.55 13.66 8.36
N ILE A 297 4.63 13.24 9.22
CA ILE A 297 3.70 14.16 9.90
C ILE A 297 4.47 15.16 10.76
N LEU A 298 5.44 14.70 11.55
CA LEU A 298 6.27 15.57 12.39
C LEU A 298 7.13 16.52 11.56
N GLU A 299 7.67 16.03 10.44
CA GLU A 299 8.45 16.85 9.52
C GLU A 299 7.57 17.93 8.87
N HIS A 300 6.34 17.60 8.49
CA HIS A 300 5.36 18.57 8.03
C HIS A 300 5.00 19.57 9.14
N VAL A 301 4.79 19.14 10.38
CA VAL A 301 4.55 20.04 11.52
C VAL A 301 5.73 21.01 11.72
N ARG A 302 6.96 20.56 11.45
CA ARG A 302 8.18 21.35 11.57
C ARG A 302 8.36 22.35 10.41
N THR A 303 8.06 21.93 9.18
CA THR A 303 8.43 22.66 7.96
C THR A 303 7.25 23.27 7.21
N GLY A 304 6.06 22.71 7.33
CA GLY A 304 4.86 23.11 6.62
C GLY A 304 4.82 22.73 5.13
N THR A 305 5.71 21.86 4.63
CA THR A 305 5.92 21.69 3.18
C THR A 305 5.26 20.46 2.53
N ASP A 306 5.15 19.34 3.24
CA ASP A 306 4.53 18.10 2.70
C ASP A 306 2.99 18.20 2.65
N ASP A 307 2.33 17.70 1.60
CA ASP A 307 0.86 17.72 1.52
C ASP A 307 0.18 16.51 2.20
N LEU A 308 0.96 15.46 2.50
CA LEU A 308 0.53 14.21 3.16
C LEU A 308 -0.65 13.49 2.48
N ARG A 309 -0.99 13.86 1.24
CA ARG A 309 -2.17 13.36 0.52
C ARG A 309 -2.01 11.90 0.07
N ASP A 310 -0.79 11.42 -0.02
CA ASP A 310 -0.47 10.04 -0.41
C ASP A 310 -0.55 9.06 0.78
N ILE A 311 -0.65 9.53 2.02
CA ILE A 311 -0.82 8.67 3.19
C ILE A 311 -2.14 7.87 3.07
N PRO A 312 -2.12 6.54 3.08
CA PRO A 312 -3.32 5.73 2.95
C PRO A 312 -4.16 5.80 4.23
N LEU A 313 -5.46 6.01 4.09
CA LEU A 313 -6.39 6.13 5.22
C LEU A 313 -7.37 4.95 5.30
N HIS A 314 -7.76 4.59 6.52
CA HIS A 314 -8.88 3.70 6.80
C HIS A 314 -9.95 4.49 7.57
N LEU A 315 -10.93 5.04 6.84
CA LEU A 315 -11.96 5.91 7.41
C LEU A 315 -13.28 5.16 7.62
N GLU A 316 -13.74 5.10 8.86
CA GLU A 316 -15.07 4.62 9.27
C GLU A 316 -15.98 5.85 9.52
N VAL A 317 -16.48 6.47 8.45
CA VAL A 317 -17.30 7.69 8.51
C VAL A 317 -18.48 7.61 7.53
N GLY A 318 -19.50 8.43 7.76
CA GLY A 318 -20.67 8.50 6.87
C GLY A 318 -20.34 9.04 5.47
N PRO A 319 -21.19 8.81 4.44
CA PRO A 319 -20.91 9.21 3.06
C PRO A 319 -20.61 10.71 2.88
N PHE A 320 -21.41 11.58 3.51
CA PHE A 320 -21.18 13.04 3.43
C PHE A 320 -19.91 13.46 4.16
N GLU A 321 -19.63 12.89 5.33
CA GLU A 321 -18.38 13.16 6.05
C GLU A 321 -17.18 12.72 5.20
N ARG A 322 -17.26 11.56 4.53
CA ARG A 322 -16.23 11.10 3.58
C ARG A 322 -15.98 12.09 2.45
N GLU A 323 -17.03 12.58 1.78
CA GLU A 323 -16.91 13.60 0.73
C GLU A 323 -16.17 14.85 1.22
N VAL A 324 -16.54 15.35 2.40
CA VAL A 324 -15.88 16.51 3.01
C VAL A 324 -14.42 16.21 3.34
N LEU A 325 -14.12 15.10 4.01
CA LEU A 325 -12.76 14.75 4.42
C LEU A 325 -11.84 14.53 3.20
N GLU A 326 -12.31 13.90 2.13
CA GLU A 326 -11.55 13.75 0.88
C GLU A 326 -11.32 15.11 0.20
N PHE A 327 -12.32 16.00 0.20
CA PHE A 327 -12.13 17.36 -0.30
C PHE A 327 -11.05 18.11 0.48
N LEU A 328 -11.02 18.01 1.81
CA LEU A 328 -10.01 18.69 2.64
C LEU A 328 -8.58 18.31 2.24
N ARG A 329 -8.35 17.04 1.87
CA ARG A 329 -7.02 16.55 1.44
C ARG A 329 -6.54 17.16 0.12
N THR A 330 -7.41 17.85 -0.61
CA THR A 330 -7.04 18.54 -1.86
C THR A 330 -6.50 19.95 -1.64
N ILE A 331 -6.67 20.50 -0.43
CA ILE A 331 -6.22 21.85 -0.09
C ILE A 331 -4.72 21.77 0.22
N PRO A 332 -3.82 22.43 -0.53
CA PRO A 332 -2.39 22.36 -0.30
C PRO A 332 -1.95 23.16 0.94
N PRO A 333 -0.75 22.89 1.50
CA PRO A 333 -0.18 23.68 2.58
C PRO A 333 -0.14 25.18 2.23
N GLY A 334 -0.48 26.02 3.20
CA GLY A 334 -0.42 27.48 3.08
C GLY A 334 -1.67 28.10 2.43
N GLN A 335 -2.57 27.28 1.89
CA GLN A 335 -3.89 27.72 1.41
C GLN A 335 -4.96 27.48 2.46
N THR A 336 -5.94 28.37 2.50
CA THR A 336 -7.10 28.28 3.39
C THR A 336 -8.40 28.37 2.59
N ILE A 337 -9.47 27.82 3.15
CA ILE A 337 -10.80 27.85 2.55
C ILE A 337 -11.85 28.00 3.66
N THR A 338 -13.00 28.60 3.36
CA THR A 338 -14.09 28.70 4.33
C THR A 338 -15.04 27.52 4.29
N TYR A 339 -15.72 27.24 5.41
CA TYR A 339 -16.76 26.21 5.49
C TYR A 339 -17.86 26.36 4.43
N GLY A 340 -18.23 27.61 4.11
CA GLY A 340 -19.23 27.90 3.07
C GLY A 340 -18.73 27.60 1.66
N GLU A 341 -17.46 27.87 1.37
CA GLU A 341 -16.86 27.58 0.07
C GLU A 341 -16.71 26.07 -0.15
N ILE A 342 -16.35 25.29 0.87
CA ILE A 342 -16.35 23.82 0.78
C ILE A 342 -17.76 23.33 0.46
N ALA A 343 -18.76 23.80 1.21
CA ALA A 343 -20.15 23.41 1.02
C ALA A 343 -20.62 23.72 -0.42
N ALA A 344 -20.27 24.89 -0.96
CA ALA A 344 -20.57 25.26 -2.34
C ALA A 344 -19.84 24.37 -3.37
N LYS A 345 -18.54 24.09 -3.16
CA LYS A 345 -17.75 23.22 -4.05
C LYS A 345 -18.22 21.76 -4.06
N LEU A 346 -18.85 21.30 -2.98
CA LEU A 346 -19.51 19.99 -2.91
C LEU A 346 -20.96 20.00 -3.43
N GLY A 347 -21.41 21.09 -4.06
CA GLY A 347 -22.76 21.21 -4.62
C GLY A 347 -23.86 21.41 -3.57
N ARG A 348 -23.51 21.79 -2.33
CA ARG A 348 -24.44 21.94 -1.20
C ARG A 348 -24.31 23.32 -0.53
N PRO A 349 -24.61 24.44 -1.23
CA PRO A 349 -24.30 25.81 -0.76
C PRO A 349 -24.94 26.26 0.58
N GLY A 350 -25.81 25.46 1.22
CA GLY A 350 -26.32 25.69 2.58
C GLY A 350 -25.68 24.84 3.68
N ALA A 351 -24.79 23.90 3.34
CA ALA A 351 -24.31 22.85 4.25
C ALA A 351 -23.09 23.24 5.11
N SER A 352 -22.78 24.54 5.24
CA SER A 352 -21.60 25.03 5.97
C SER A 352 -21.49 24.49 7.41
N ARG A 353 -22.62 24.41 8.15
CA ARG A 353 -22.65 23.81 9.49
C ARG A 353 -22.31 22.32 9.48
N ALA A 354 -22.83 21.57 8.51
CA ALA A 354 -22.58 20.14 8.38
C ALA A 354 -21.12 19.86 8.00
N VAL A 355 -20.52 20.70 7.14
CA VAL A 355 -19.07 20.68 6.88
C VAL A 355 -18.30 20.93 8.18
N GLY A 356 -18.72 21.90 8.98
CA GLY A 356 -18.13 22.15 10.31
C GLY A 356 -18.17 20.93 11.23
N THR A 357 -19.29 20.20 11.26
CA THR A 357 -19.41 18.94 12.02
C THR A 357 -18.48 17.85 11.49
N ALA A 358 -18.36 17.69 10.18
CA ALA A 358 -17.43 16.74 9.56
C ALA A 358 -15.96 17.09 9.89
N CYS A 359 -15.58 18.37 9.83
CA CYS A 359 -14.26 18.85 10.25
C CYS A 359 -13.99 18.57 11.73
N ALA A 360 -14.99 18.75 12.60
CA ALA A 360 -14.86 18.51 14.04
C ALA A 360 -14.64 17.03 14.37
N ARG A 361 -15.20 16.13 13.55
CA ARG A 361 -15.09 14.66 13.67
C ARG A 361 -13.94 14.06 12.86
N ASN A 362 -13.04 14.88 12.34
CA ASN A 362 -11.90 14.42 11.56
C ASN A 362 -11.04 13.43 12.37
N PRO A 363 -10.94 12.15 11.94
CA PRO A 363 -10.18 11.14 12.67
C PRO A 363 -8.67 11.27 12.44
N ALA A 364 -8.20 11.87 11.34
CA ALA A 364 -6.78 11.92 11.02
C ALA A 364 -6.32 13.36 10.85
N VAL A 365 -6.25 14.11 11.95
CA VAL A 365 -5.85 15.53 11.91
C VAL A 365 -4.43 15.70 11.36
N ILE A 366 -4.12 16.88 10.81
CA ILE A 366 -2.89 17.16 10.04
C ILE A 366 -2.88 16.44 8.67
N VAL A 367 -3.07 15.11 8.63
CA VAL A 367 -3.12 14.33 7.37
C VAL A 367 -4.38 14.64 6.56
N ILE A 368 -5.52 14.75 7.22
CA ILE A 368 -6.70 15.44 6.72
C ILE A 368 -6.64 16.86 7.32
N PRO A 369 -6.34 17.89 6.51
CA PRO A 369 -5.92 19.19 7.01
C PRO A 369 -7.11 20.10 7.37
N CYS A 370 -7.93 19.70 8.34
CA CYS A 370 -9.09 20.51 8.77
C CYS A 370 -8.69 21.85 9.43
N HIS A 371 -7.42 22.01 9.82
CA HIS A 371 -6.86 23.29 10.29
C HIS A 371 -6.84 24.36 9.18
N ARG A 372 -6.85 23.98 7.90
CA ARG A 372 -6.91 24.90 6.75
C ARG A 372 -8.31 25.51 6.51
N VAL A 373 -9.31 25.08 7.28
CA VAL A 373 -10.70 25.55 7.13
C VAL A 373 -11.01 26.71 8.08
N LEU A 374 -11.35 27.88 7.56
CA LEU A 374 -11.57 29.09 8.35
C LEU A 374 -13.05 29.53 8.38
N PRO A 375 -13.49 30.26 9.42
CA PRO A 375 -14.80 30.91 9.40
C PRO A 375 -14.79 32.10 8.43
N LYS A 376 -15.94 32.38 7.80
CA LYS A 376 -16.11 33.55 6.92
C LYS A 376 -15.96 34.88 7.66
N SER A 377 -16.21 34.90 8.96
CA SER A 377 -16.09 36.10 9.80
C SER A 377 -14.64 36.55 10.06
N GLY A 378 -13.66 35.81 9.56
CA GLY A 378 -12.24 36.05 9.83
C GLY A 378 -11.75 35.39 11.13
N GLY A 379 -10.43 35.41 11.30
CA GLY A 379 -9.73 34.73 12.40
C GLY A 379 -9.58 33.22 12.20
N VAL A 380 -8.90 32.57 13.15
CA VAL A 380 -8.56 31.14 13.08
C VAL A 380 -9.78 30.23 13.36
N GLY A 381 -10.76 30.73 14.11
CA GLY A 381 -11.94 29.98 14.51
C GLY A 381 -11.62 28.79 15.44
N ASN A 382 -12.64 27.96 15.69
CA ASN A 382 -12.50 26.79 16.55
C ASN A 382 -11.70 25.66 15.88
N TYR A 383 -11.12 24.81 16.73
CA TYR A 383 -10.43 23.59 16.35
C TYR A 383 -10.71 22.52 17.39
N SER A 384 -11.17 21.33 16.95
CA SER A 384 -11.59 20.26 17.86
C SER A 384 -10.43 19.43 18.42
N SER A 385 -9.23 19.57 17.87
CA SER A 385 -8.03 18.89 18.38
C SER A 385 -7.48 19.56 19.63
N GLU A 386 -6.69 18.80 20.39
CA GLU A 386 -6.04 19.28 21.61
C GLU A 386 -5.20 20.55 21.38
N GLY A 387 -5.23 21.46 22.35
CA GLY A 387 -4.67 22.81 22.24
C GLY A 387 -5.51 23.80 21.42
N GLY A 388 -6.58 23.34 20.76
CA GLY A 388 -7.63 24.20 20.23
C GLY A 388 -7.16 25.21 19.16
N PRO A 389 -7.73 26.43 19.13
CA PRO A 389 -7.39 27.45 18.12
C PRO A 389 -5.91 27.80 18.05
N GLU A 390 -5.17 27.66 19.14
CA GLU A 390 -3.73 27.94 19.17
C GLU A 390 -2.93 26.91 18.37
N THR A 391 -3.23 25.62 18.52
CA THR A 391 -2.64 24.56 17.69
C THR A 391 -2.91 24.81 16.20
N LYS A 392 -4.15 25.20 15.87
CA LYS A 392 -4.55 25.53 14.50
C LYS A 392 -3.75 26.71 13.93
N ARG A 393 -3.57 27.77 14.73
CA ARG A 393 -2.75 28.93 14.37
C ARG A 393 -1.31 28.52 14.07
N ARG A 394 -0.67 27.74 14.94
CA ARG A 394 0.72 27.29 14.76
C ARG A 394 0.91 26.47 13.49
N LEU A 395 -0.02 25.56 13.19
CA LEU A 395 0.03 24.77 11.95
C LEU A 395 -0.08 25.68 10.72
N LEU A 396 -1.02 26.62 10.72
CA LEU A 396 -1.19 27.58 9.62
C LEU A 396 0.04 28.49 9.43
N GLU A 397 0.63 28.97 10.52
CA GLU A 397 1.85 29.79 10.48
C GLU A 397 3.04 29.00 9.93
N ARG A 398 3.19 27.72 10.31
CA ARG A 398 4.24 26.83 9.78
C ARG A 398 4.10 26.57 8.29
N GLU A 399 2.87 26.46 7.81
CA GLU A 399 2.57 26.33 6.39
C GLU A 399 2.70 27.65 5.62
N GLY A 400 2.97 28.78 6.29
CA GLY A 400 3.06 30.10 5.66
C GLY A 400 1.72 30.69 5.24
N ALA A 401 0.60 30.22 5.83
CA ALA A 401 -0.72 30.75 5.54
C ALA A 401 -0.84 32.20 6.04
N ARG A 402 -1.39 33.08 5.19
CA ARG A 402 -1.69 34.46 5.58
C ARG A 402 -2.97 34.48 6.41
N LEU A 403 -2.82 34.62 7.73
CA LEU A 403 -3.92 34.95 8.61
C LEU A 403 -4.12 36.47 8.53
N ASP A 404 -5.24 36.92 7.97
CA ASP A 404 -5.57 38.34 8.02
C ASP A 404 -5.60 38.76 9.50
N ARG A 405 -4.69 39.68 9.87
CA ARG A 405 -4.59 40.20 11.24
C ARG A 405 -5.96 40.68 11.68
N GLU A 406 -6.38 40.24 12.87
CA GLU A 406 -7.63 40.62 13.51
C GLU A 406 -7.90 42.11 13.33
N ALA A 407 -9.13 42.45 12.89
CA ALA A 407 -9.63 43.80 13.09
C ALA A 407 -9.57 44.10 14.60
N SER A 408 -8.70 45.04 15.00
CA SER A 408 -8.59 45.52 16.38
C SER A 408 -9.97 45.84 16.97
N PRO A 409 -10.24 45.52 18.24
CA PRO A 409 -11.45 45.93 18.94
C PRO A 409 -11.38 47.41 19.37
N GLU A 410 -10.89 48.30 18.49
CA GLU A 410 -10.90 49.75 18.68
C GLU A 410 -11.89 50.37 17.71
N GLY A 411 -13.18 50.30 18.06
CA GLY A 411 -14.25 50.86 17.22
C GLY A 411 -15.64 50.88 17.85
N ARG A 412 -15.76 50.69 19.17
CA ARG A 412 -17.02 50.91 19.90
C ARG A 412 -16.81 51.82 21.10
N THR A 413 -16.34 53.03 20.85
CA THR A 413 -16.62 54.18 21.72
C THR A 413 -17.80 54.94 21.12
N GLY A 414 -18.84 55.17 21.93
CA GLY A 414 -19.88 56.14 21.60
C GLY A 414 -21.33 55.69 21.77
N ARG A 415 -21.77 55.48 23.01
CA ARG A 415 -22.99 56.16 23.52
C ARG A 415 -23.08 56.02 25.04
N VAL A 416 -22.47 57.00 25.71
CA VAL A 416 -22.83 57.38 27.08
C VAL A 416 -24.28 57.86 27.04
N ARG A 417 -25.16 57.22 27.82
CA ARG A 417 -26.45 57.79 28.23
C ARG A 417 -26.42 57.95 29.74
N THR A 418 -26.14 59.17 30.17
CA THR A 418 -26.40 59.68 31.52
C THR A 418 -27.90 59.86 31.72
N ALA A 419 -28.44 59.31 32.81
CA ALA A 419 -29.63 59.83 33.49
C ALA A 419 -29.78 59.25 34.91
N ASN A 420 -29.14 59.97 35.84
CA ASN A 420 -29.54 60.28 37.21
C ASN A 420 -30.96 59.87 37.68
N ARG A 421 -31.08 59.19 38.84
CA ARG A 421 -32.06 59.52 39.90
C ARG A 421 -31.77 58.83 41.24
N GLN A 422 -31.21 59.64 42.15
CA GLN A 422 -31.48 59.77 43.60
C GLN A 422 -32.22 58.65 44.36
N ALA A 423 -31.53 58.15 45.40
CA ALA A 423 -31.90 58.12 46.82
C ALA A 423 -33.33 57.72 47.26
N ARG A 424 -33.41 56.65 48.07
CA ARG A 424 -34.12 56.53 49.37
C ARG A 424 -33.85 55.14 49.96
N SER A 425 -32.97 55.05 50.95
CA SER A 425 -33.30 54.91 52.39
C SER A 425 -33.86 53.54 52.80
N ARG A 426 -33.06 52.83 53.62
CA ARG A 426 -33.42 52.01 54.80
C ARG A 426 -34.80 51.31 54.79
N THR A 427 -34.85 50.02 55.12
CA THR A 427 -35.20 49.55 56.48
C THR A 427 -35.26 48.01 56.52
N ARG A 428 -34.55 47.46 57.51
CA ARG A 428 -34.62 46.12 58.14
C ARG A 428 -34.14 44.90 57.38
#